data_AF-A0A0F8X0C1-F1
#
_entry.id   AF-A0A0F8X0C1-F1
#
_cell.length_a   1.000
_cell.length_b   1.000
_cell.length_c   1.000
_cell.angle_alpha   90.00
_cell.angle_beta   90.00
_cell.angle_gamma   90.00
#
_symmetry.space_group_name_H-M   'P 1'
#
loop_
_entity.id
_entity.type
_entity.pdbx_description
1 polymer ?
#
loop_
_entity_poly.entity_id
_entity_poly.type
_entity_poly.pdbx_seq_one_letter_code
_entity_poly.pdbx_strand_id
1 'polypeptide(L)'
;MYRTLAVADTDELLDLGDVSTVGAIVIRAITNNLDIDLDYVSAFDADLTVKVGAVPAVIPYPAGVIRVKNNGAGETPVFEYLIIGLT
;
A
#
# COMPACT_ATOMS: atom_id res chain seq x y z
N MET A 1 9.44 -9.66 -0.44
CA MET A 1 10.45 -8.60 -0.23
C MET A 1 9.84 -7.60 0.74
N TYR A 2 10.55 -7.21 1.80
CA TYR A 2 10.07 -6.21 2.75
C TYR A 2 10.43 -4.81 2.28
N ARG A 3 9.50 -3.87 2.49
CA ARG A 3 9.62 -2.44 2.17
C ARG A 3 9.30 -1.65 3.43
N THR A 4 9.96 -0.52 3.62
CA THR A 4 9.72 0.40 4.73
C THR A 4 9.34 1.74 4.12
N LEU A 5 8.34 2.44 4.66
CA LEU A 5 8.11 3.83 4.27
C LEU A 5 9.38 4.64 4.50
N ALA A 6 9.77 5.42 3.50
CA ALA A 6 10.98 6.24 3.54
C ALA A 6 10.85 7.38 4.56
N VAL A 7 9.64 7.97 4.68
CA VAL A 7 9.39 9.10 5.58
C VAL A 7 8.06 8.92 6.31
N ALA A 8 8.06 9.12 7.63
CA ALA A 8 6.84 9.12 8.42
C ALA A 8 5.89 10.25 7.99
N ASP A 9 4.58 10.03 8.16
CA ASP A 9 3.51 10.99 7.92
C ASP A 9 3.43 11.54 6.47
N THR A 10 4.11 10.89 5.53
CA THR A 10 4.14 11.24 4.11
C THR A 10 3.52 10.11 3.29
N ASP A 11 2.64 10.45 2.35
CA ASP A 11 2.10 9.48 1.41
C ASP A 11 3.13 9.14 0.32
N GLU A 12 3.29 7.84 0.08
CA GLU A 12 4.27 7.30 -0.87
C GLU A 12 3.57 6.54 -1.99
N LEU A 13 4.08 6.68 -3.22
CA LEU A 13 3.58 5.91 -4.35
C LEU A 13 3.93 4.43 -4.16
N LEU A 14 2.96 3.53 -4.31
CA LEU A 14 3.23 2.10 -4.34
C LEU A 14 3.86 1.75 -5.69
N ASP A 15 5.13 1.36 -5.65
CA ASP A 15 5.86 0.93 -6.84
C ASP A 15 5.31 -0.38 -7.39
N LEU A 16 4.70 -0.31 -8.58
CA LEU A 16 4.09 -1.44 -9.26
C LEU A 16 5.06 -2.21 -10.18
N GLY A 17 6.31 -1.75 -10.32
CA GLY A 17 7.27 -2.29 -11.29
C GLY A 17 6.78 -2.16 -12.74
N ASP A 18 7.12 -3.15 -13.58
CA ASP A 18 6.76 -3.20 -15.00
C ASP A 18 5.33 -3.72 -15.28
N VAL A 19 4.46 -3.75 -14.27
CA VAL A 19 3.07 -4.23 -14.42
C VAL A 19 2.22 -3.13 -15.05
N SER A 20 1.76 -3.34 -16.29
CA SER A 20 0.88 -2.40 -17.01
C SER A 20 -0.58 -2.50 -16.58
N THR A 21 -1.04 -3.70 -16.22
CA THR A 21 -2.43 -3.98 -15.86
C THR A 21 -2.47 -4.81 -14.59
N VAL A 22 -2.89 -4.19 -13.48
CA VAL A 22 -2.98 -4.85 -12.18
C VAL A 22 -4.28 -5.65 -12.07
N GLY A 23 -4.16 -6.97 -11.85
CA GLY A 23 -5.29 -7.85 -11.55
C GLY A 23 -5.57 -7.95 -10.05
N ALA A 24 -4.53 -8.03 -9.22
CA ALA A 24 -4.64 -7.99 -7.78
C ALA A 24 -3.35 -7.53 -7.10
N ILE A 25 -3.49 -6.91 -5.93
CA ILE A 25 -2.39 -6.64 -5.01
C ILE A 25 -2.68 -7.37 -3.71
N VAL A 26 -1.69 -8.13 -3.23
CA VAL A 26 -1.70 -8.73 -1.90
C VAL A 26 -0.72 -7.96 -1.05
N ILE A 27 -1.15 -7.40 0.08
CA ILE A 27 -0.32 -6.54 0.92
C ILE A 27 -0.48 -6.89 2.40
N ARG A 28 0.62 -6.89 3.13
CA ARG A 28 0.66 -7.20 4.57
C ARG A 28 1.52 -6.19 5.32
N ALA A 29 0.96 -5.65 6.40
CA ALA A 29 1.67 -4.84 7.38
C ALA A 29 2.47 -5.72 8.37
N ILE A 30 3.73 -5.38 8.60
CA ILE A 30 4.68 -6.16 9.43
C ILE A 30 4.95 -5.51 10.80
N THR A 31 5.19 -4.20 10.87
CA THR A 31 5.53 -3.51 12.14
C THR A 31 4.44 -2.59 12.67
N ASN A 32 3.77 -1.84 11.79
CA ASN A 32 2.75 -0.83 12.12
C ASN A 32 1.62 -0.92 11.11
N ASN A 33 0.47 -0.34 11.45
CA ASN A 33 -0.67 -0.29 10.54
C ASN A 33 -0.32 0.58 9.30
N LEU A 34 -0.85 0.17 8.15
CA LEU A 34 -0.63 0.84 6.88
C LEU A 34 -1.98 1.24 6.29
N ASP A 35 -2.16 2.52 5.99
CA ASP A 35 -3.28 3.01 5.19
C ASP A 35 -2.93 3.01 3.72
N ILE A 36 -3.92 2.70 2.89
CA ILE A 36 -3.81 2.61 1.45
C ILE A 36 -4.92 3.46 0.85
N ASP A 37 -4.52 4.32 -0.07
CA ASP A 37 -5.37 5.07 -0.98
C ASP A 37 -5.28 4.39 -2.34
N LEU A 38 -6.42 3.89 -2.83
CA LEU A 38 -6.53 3.11 -4.04
C LEU A 38 -6.79 3.97 -5.27
N ASP A 39 -7.32 5.19 -5.10
CA ASP A 39 -7.79 6.04 -6.19
C ASP A 39 -7.18 7.45 -6.20
N TYR A 40 -6.04 7.63 -5.53
CA TYR A 40 -5.38 8.91 -5.29
C TYR A 40 -5.47 9.87 -6.48
N VAL A 41 -6.14 11.00 -6.23
CA VAL A 41 -6.30 12.08 -7.22
C VAL A 41 -5.39 13.26 -6.91
N SER A 42 -5.41 13.75 -5.66
CA SER A 42 -4.66 14.96 -5.27
C SER A 42 -4.38 15.09 -3.77
N ALA A 43 -5.15 14.41 -2.94
CA ALA A 43 -4.96 14.32 -1.51
C ALA A 43 -5.14 12.87 -1.09
N PHE A 44 -4.41 12.46 -0.06
CA PHE A 44 -4.50 11.10 0.47
C PHE A 44 -5.83 10.90 1.21
N ASP A 45 -6.62 9.92 0.79
CA ASP A 45 -7.80 9.43 1.48
C ASP A 45 -7.67 7.91 1.72
N ALA A 46 -7.84 7.48 2.97
CA ALA A 46 -7.59 6.09 3.34
C ALA A 46 -8.79 5.21 2.97
N ASP A 47 -8.72 4.52 1.84
CA ASP A 47 -9.70 3.51 1.44
C ASP A 47 -9.63 2.24 2.28
N LEU A 48 -8.40 1.88 2.70
CA LEU A 48 -8.14 0.62 3.38
C LEU A 48 -7.02 0.74 4.42
N THR A 49 -7.30 0.31 5.64
CA THR A 49 -6.27 0.10 6.67
C THR A 49 -5.89 -1.37 6.77
N VAL A 50 -4.62 -1.68 6.51
CA VAL A 50 -4.00 -2.98 6.74
C VAL A 50 -3.42 -3.02 8.15
N LYS A 51 -4.04 -3.81 9.03
CA LYS A 51 -3.60 -3.93 10.42
C LYS A 51 -2.34 -4.78 10.53
N VAL A 52 -1.41 -4.36 11.39
CA VAL A 52 -0.23 -5.16 11.72
C VAL A 52 -0.62 -6.53 12.28
N GLY A 53 0.06 -7.58 11.82
CA GLY A 53 -0.18 -8.96 12.28
C GLY A 53 -1.49 -9.59 11.80
N ALA A 54 -2.28 -8.88 10.98
CA ALA A 54 -3.49 -9.42 10.36
C ALA A 54 -3.17 -10.30 9.14
N VAL A 55 -4.19 -11.00 8.66
CA VAL A 55 -4.15 -11.68 7.36
C VAL A 55 -3.88 -10.64 6.26
N PRO A 56 -3.04 -10.95 5.25
CA PRO A 56 -2.79 -10.04 4.13
C PRO A 56 -4.09 -9.54 3.50
N ALA A 57 -4.15 -8.25 3.23
CA ALA A 57 -5.24 -7.67 2.46
C ALA A 57 -5.07 -8.01 0.97
N VAL A 58 -6.18 -8.30 0.31
CA VAL A 58 -6.23 -8.57 -1.13
C VAL A 58 -7.07 -7.47 -1.77
N ILE A 59 -6.47 -6.73 -2.69
CA ILE A 59 -7.06 -5.60 -3.40
C ILE A 59 -7.26 -6.04 -4.86
N PRO A 60 -8.47 -6.44 -5.26
CA PRO A 60 -8.73 -6.87 -6.63
C PRO A 60 -8.92 -5.66 -7.55
N TYR A 61 -8.29 -5.71 -8.74
CA TYR A 61 -8.46 -4.72 -9.82
C TYR A 61 -8.41 -3.25 -9.34
N PRO A 62 -7.35 -2.82 -8.63
CA PRO A 62 -7.23 -1.43 -8.21
C PRO A 62 -7.18 -0.51 -9.43
N ALA A 63 -7.76 0.68 -9.31
CA ALA A 63 -7.86 1.66 -10.38
C ALA A 63 -7.24 2.98 -9.94
N GLY A 64 -6.47 3.64 -10.80
CA GLY A 64 -5.83 4.90 -10.46
C GLY A 64 -4.42 4.72 -9.88
N VAL A 65 -3.98 5.71 -9.10
CA VAL A 65 -2.64 5.75 -8.51
C VAL A 65 -2.74 5.25 -7.08
N ILE A 66 -2.01 4.19 -6.76
CA ILE A 66 -2.07 3.61 -5.42
C ILE A 66 -1.00 4.28 -4.56
N ARG A 67 -1.41 4.88 -3.44
CA ARG A 67 -0.50 5.45 -2.46
C ARG A 67 -0.68 4.79 -1.11
N VAL A 68 0.39 4.80 -0.33
CA VAL A 68 0.42 4.21 1.00
C VAL A 68 0.91 5.24 2.02
N LYS A 69 0.40 5.15 3.23
CA LYS A 69 0.79 6.04 4.34
C LYS A 69 0.71 5.29 5.67
N ASN A 70 1.46 5.75 6.66
CA ASN A 70 1.37 5.26 8.02
C ASN A 70 0.02 5.61 8.67
N ASN A 71 -0.54 4.67 9.43
CA ASN A 71 -1.74 4.86 10.25
C ASN A 71 -1.37 5.14 11.72
N GLY A 72 -0.60 6.21 11.94
CA GLY A 72 -0.12 6.59 13.28
C GLY A 72 1.04 7.57 13.23
N ALA A 73 0.95 8.68 13.96
CA ALA A 73 1.90 9.79 13.85
C ALA A 73 3.36 9.36 14.13
N GLY A 74 4.27 9.75 13.25
CA GLY A 74 5.71 9.47 13.38
C GLY A 74 6.12 8.02 13.09
N GLU A 75 5.21 7.16 12.64
CA GLU A 75 5.52 5.77 12.33
C GLU A 75 6.05 5.59 10.90
N THR A 76 7.00 4.65 10.72
CA THR A 76 7.45 4.16 9.42
C THR A 76 7.16 2.67 9.30
N PRO A 77 5.96 2.26 8.85
CA PRO A 77 5.58 0.86 8.71
C PRO A 77 6.51 0.11 7.77
N VAL A 78 6.88 -1.11 8.19
CA VAL A 78 7.41 -2.14 7.30
C VAL A 78 6.23 -2.95 6.77
N PHE A 79 6.20 -3.17 5.47
CA PHE A 79 5.18 -3.96 4.79
C PHE A 79 5.80 -4.82 3.69
N GLU A 80 5.05 -5.80 3.21
CA GLU A 80 5.37 -6.55 2.00
C GLU A 80 4.17 -6.52 1.08
N TYR A 81 4.42 -6.63 -0.22
CA TYR A 81 3.36 -6.74 -1.20
C TYR A 81 3.77 -7.66 -2.35
N LEU A 82 2.75 -8.21 -3.00
CA LEU A 82 2.81 -9.00 -4.22
C LEU A 82 1.81 -8.42 -5.20
N ILE A 83 2.23 -8.25 -6.44
CA ILE A 83 1.38 -7.75 -7.53
C ILE A 83 1.18 -8.90 -8.50
N ILE A 84 -0.08 -9.11 -8.88
CA ILE A 84 -0.48 -10.08 -9.89
C ILE A 84 -1.09 -9.26 -11.03
N GLY A 85 -0.51 -9.35 -12.21
CA GLY A 85 -0.93 -8.55 -13.35
C GLY A 85 -0.27 -8.97 -14.65
N LEU A 86 -0.52 -8.17 -15.68
CA LEU A 86 0.09 -8.29 -17.00
C LEU A 86 1.11 -7.16 -17.19
N THR A 87 2.12 -7.43 -18.00
CA THR A 87 3.14 -6.50 -18.48
C THR A 87 2.81 -6.02 -19.89
#